data_AF-A0A4Q5LP70-F1
#
_entry.id   AF-A0A4Q5LP70-F1
#
_cell.length_a   1.000
_cell.length_b   1.000
_cell.length_c   1.000
_cell.angle_alpha   90.00
_cell.angle_beta   90.00
_cell.angle_gamma   90.00
#
_symmetry.space_group_name_H-M   'P 1'
#
loop_
_entity.id
_entity.type
_entity.pdbx_description
1 polymer ?
#
loop_
_entity_poly.entity_id
_entity_poly.type
_entity_poly.pdbx_seq_one_letter_code
_entity_poly.pdbx_strand_id
1 'polypeptide(L)' 'MKGYVTIPKSIYCKTCKTCGARPIIALIENSGYVVKCPNDDTHYQTKPGLIDIEDWNIHNTVLYEKE' A
#
# COMPACT_ATOMS: atom_id res chain seq x y z
N MET A 1 -14.98 5.93 -13.21
CA MET A 1 -13.53 5.71 -12.99
C MET A 1 -13.38 4.90 -11.71
N LYS A 2 -12.60 3.82 -11.69
CA LYS A 2 -12.33 3.11 -10.44
C LYS A 2 -11.63 4.08 -9.49
N GLY A 3 -12.06 4.18 -8.23
CA GLY A 3 -11.62 5.20 -7.27
C GLY A 3 -10.18 5.05 -6.77
N TYR A 4 -9.26 4.59 -7.65
CA TYR A 4 -7.87 4.36 -7.33
C TYR A 4 -6.94 4.67 -8.50
N VAL A 5 -5.70 5.05 -8.15
CA VAL A 5 -4.58 5.33 -9.03
C VAL A 5 -3.50 4.29 -8.80
N THR A 6 -2.96 3.73 -9.88
CA THR A 6 -1.81 2.83 -9.83
C THR A 6 -0.52 3.62 -9.65
N ILE A 7 0.38 3.15 -8.79
CA ILE A 7 1.68 3.79 -8.60
C ILE A 7 2.60 3.48 -9.79
N PRO A 8 3.16 4.50 -10.49
CA PRO A 8 4.06 4.30 -11.62
C PRO A 8 5.25 3.40 -11.29
N LYS A 9 5.71 2.61 -12.27
CA LYS A 9 6.84 1.67 -12.08
C LYS A 9 8.15 2.36 -11.69
N SER A 10 8.31 3.64 -12.02
CA SER A 10 9.46 4.47 -11.63
C SER A 10 9.55 4.74 -10.14
N ILE A 11 8.44 4.62 -9.40
CA ILE A 11 8.43 4.75 -7.95
C ILE A 11 8.69 3.37 -7.33
N TYR A 12 9.66 3.30 -6.44
CA TYR A 12 9.98 2.07 -5.73
C TYR A 12 8.89 1.77 -4.68
N CYS A 13 8.26 0.61 -4.80
CA CYS A 13 7.33 0.07 -3.82
C CYS A 13 7.56 -1.43 -3.71
N LYS A 14 7.67 -1.94 -2.49
CA LYS A 14 7.65 -3.38 -2.22
C LYS A 14 6.29 -3.98 -2.59
N THR A 15 6.29 -5.27 -2.86
CA THR A 15 5.06 -6.04 -3.00
C THR A 15 4.47 -6.34 -1.63
N CYS A 16 3.16 -6.55 -1.58
CA CYS A 16 2.46 -6.99 -0.38
C CYS A 16 3.07 -8.31 0.12
N LYS A 17 3.46 -8.38 1.39
CA LYS A 17 4.05 -9.61 1.97
C LYS A 17 3.07 -10.78 2.03
N THR A 18 1.76 -10.51 2.05
CA THR A 18 0.71 -11.54 2.15
C THR A 18 0.33 -12.11 0.79
N CYS A 19 0.23 -11.27 -0.25
CA CYS A 19 -0.31 -11.69 -1.55
C CYS A 19 0.54 -11.32 -2.78
N GLY A 20 1.68 -10.65 -2.59
CA GLY A 20 2.59 -10.26 -3.68
C GLY A 20 2.11 -9.09 -4.54
N ALA A 21 0.93 -8.52 -4.29
CA ALA A 21 0.40 -7.42 -5.08
C ALA A 21 1.14 -6.10 -4.85
N ARG A 22 1.25 -5.27 -5.90
CA ARG A 22 1.78 -3.90 -5.80
C ARG A 22 0.69 -2.97 -5.21
N PRO A 23 1.04 -2.04 -4.31
CA PRO A 23 0.05 -1.15 -3.71
C PRO A 23 -0.62 -0.23 -4.74
N ILE A 24 -1.80 0.25 -4.38
CA ILE A 24 -2.55 1.28 -5.09
C ILE A 24 -2.81 2.48 -4.19
N ILE A 25 -3.05 3.63 -4.79
CA ILE A 25 -3.52 4.83 -4.09
C ILE A 25 -5.03 4.89 -4.29
N ALA A 26 -5.82 4.68 -3.25
CA ALA A 26 -7.29 4.75 -3.31
C ALA A 26 -7.81 6.02 -2.65
N LEU A 27 -8.88 6.58 -3.20
CA LEU A 27 -9.64 7.66 -2.55
C LEU A 27 -10.60 7.03 -1.53
N ILE A 28 -10.57 7.53 -0.30
CA ILE A 28 -11.58 7.22 0.73
C ILE A 28 -12.56 8.37 0.79
N GLU A 29 -13.85 8.04 0.84
CA GLU A 29 -14.93 9.02 0.94
C GLU A 29 -14.66 10.03 2.06
N ASN A 30 -14.66 11.31 1.69
CA ASN A 30 -14.48 12.47 2.57
C ASN A 30 -13.18 12.49 3.41
N SER A 31 -12.21 11.61 3.14
CA SER A 31 -11.05 11.41 4.02
C SER A 31 -9.70 11.45 3.28
N GLY A 32 -9.70 11.73 1.98
CA GLY A 32 -8.48 11.87 1.18
C GLY A 32 -7.98 10.54 0.62
N TYR A 33 -6.66 10.42 0.43
CA TYR A 33 -6.04 9.26 -0.21
C TYR A 33 -5.39 8.32 0.80
N VAL A 34 -5.36 7.03 0.47
CA VAL A 34 -4.60 6.01 1.19
C VAL A 34 -3.76 5.17 0.24
N VAL A 35 -2.64 4.67 0.73
CA VAL A 35 -1.90 3.58 0.10
C VAL A 35 -2.40 2.27 0.71
N LYS A 36 -2.88 1.34 -0.12
CA LYS A 36 -3.40 0.05 0.35
C LYS A 36 -3.12 -1.10 -0.60
N CYS A 37 -3.30 -2.31 -0.10
CA CYS A 37 -3.30 -3.49 -0.96
C CYS A 37 -4.52 -3.46 -1.90
N PRO A 38 -4.36 -3.78 -3.20
CA PRO A 38 -5.49 -3.80 -4.14
C PRO A 38 -6.40 -5.03 -3.97
N ASN A 39 -5.92 -6.08 -3.31
CA ASN A 39 -6.62 -7.36 -3.23
C ASN A 39 -7.44 -7.50 -1.94
N ASP A 40 -6.95 -6.95 -0.83
CA ASP A 40 -7.60 -7.05 0.47
C ASP A 40 -7.16 -5.90 1.40
N ASP A 41 -8.12 -5.14 1.91
CA ASP A 41 -7.89 -3.98 2.78
C ASP A 41 -7.32 -4.39 4.14
N THR A 42 -7.54 -5.64 4.57
CA THR A 42 -7.01 -6.19 5.82
C THR A 42 -5.51 -6.46 5.76
N HIS A 43 -4.92 -6.57 4.56
CA HIS A 43 -3.48 -6.78 4.42
C HIS A 43 -2.70 -5.57 4.94
N TYR A 44 -3.12 -4.36 4.54
CA TYR A 44 -2.56 -3.09 4.98
C TYR A 44 -3.26 -1.91 4.30
N GLN A 45 -3.45 -0.81 5.04
CA GLN A 45 -3.90 0.49 4.55
C GLN A 45 -3.28 1.63 5.39
N THR A 46 -2.78 2.69 4.75
CA THR A 46 -2.30 3.89 5.46
C THR A 46 -3.44 4.69 6.08
N LYS A 47 -3.09 5.63 6.97
CA LYS A 47 -4.07 6.60 7.48
C LYS A 47 -4.64 7.45 6.33
N PRO A 48 -5.96 7.72 6.31
CA PRO A 48 -6.56 8.61 5.31
C PRO A 48 -5.89 9.98 5.29
N GLY A 49 -5.64 10.50 4.09
CA GLY A 49 -5.03 11.80 3.88
C GLY A 49 -3.50 11.77 3.77
N LEU A 50 -2.85 10.61 3.96
CA LEU A 50 -1.41 10.45 3.82
C LEU A 50 -1.07 9.36 2.80
N ILE A 51 -0.40 9.78 1.71
CA ILE A 51 0.23 8.87 0.76
C ILE A 51 1.64 8.56 1.29
N ASP A 52 1.75 7.50 2.08
CA ASP A 52 3.01 7.05 2.68
C ASP A 52 3.48 5.73 2.05
N ILE A 53 4.42 5.82 1.12
CA ILE A 53 5.02 4.65 0.44
C ILE A 53 6.12 4.04 1.32
N GLU A 54 6.74 4.83 2.19
CA GLU A 54 7.79 4.33 3.07
C GLU A 54 7.21 3.43 4.15
N ASP A 55 6.11 3.83 4.80
CA ASP A 55 5.41 2.99 5.78
C ASP A 55 4.92 1.68 5.14
N TRP A 56 4.41 1.74 3.91
CA TRP A 56 4.11 0.52 3.12
C TRP A 56 5.35 -0.38 2.96
N ASN A 57 6.50 0.20 2.59
CA ASN A 57 7.72 -0.57 2.39
C ASN A 57 8.23 -1.17 3.70
N ILE A 58 8.16 -0.43 4.81
CA ILE A 58 8.53 -0.92 6.14
C ILE A 58 7.63 -2.07 6.55
N HIS A 59 6.31 -1.91 6.44
CA HIS A 59 5.33 -2.96 6.77
C HIS A 59 5.54 -4.26 5.98
N ASN A 60 5.91 -4.13 4.70
CA ASN A 60 6.15 -5.25 3.78
C ASN A 60 7.63 -5.68 3.74
N THR A 61 8.47 -5.20 4.65
CA THR A 61 9.80 -5.74 4.86
C THR A 61 9.69 -6.98 5.73
N VAL A 62 10.02 -8.14 5.17
CA VAL A 62 10.26 -9.35 5.95
C VAL A 62 11.61 -9.15 6.65
N LEU A 63 11.58 -8.72 7.91
CA LEU A 63 12.74 -8.87 8.78
C LEU A 63 12.87 -10.36 9.00
N TYR A 64 13.99 -10.95 8.57
CA TYR A 64 14.27 -12.37 8.78
C TYR A 64 13.88 -12.76 10.21
N GLU A 65 13.10 -13.84 10.34
CA GLU A 65 12.87 -14.47 11.63
C GLU A 65 14.23 -14.76 12.26
N LYS A 66 14.36 -14.46 13.55
CA LYS A 66 15.51 -14.90 14.32
C LYS A 66 15.61 -16.42 14.19
N GLU A 67 16.80 -16.85 13.75
CA GLU A 67 17.44 -18.16 13.88
C GLU A 67 17.01 -19.27 12.90
#